data_AF-A0A7W1VXT6-F1
#
_entry.id   AF-A0A7W1VXT6-F1
#
_cell.length_a   1.000
_cell.length_b   1.000
_cell.length_c   1.000
_cell.angle_alpha   90.00
_cell.angle_beta   90.00
_cell.angle_gamma   90.00
#
_symmetry.space_group_name_H-M   'P 1'
#
loop_
_entity.id
_entity.type
_entity.pdbx_description
1 polymer ?
#
loop_
_entity_poly.entity_id
_entity_poly.type
_entity_poly.pdbx_seq_one_letter_code
_entity_poly.pdbx_strand_id
1 'polypeptide(L)'
;MSTVSRSTTILLLSICVISANAQWQPLFNGKNFSGWDTYLRVPEGSKDSTPIGFNKDPHGVFTISNGIIHISGQDWGAIISKNEYSNYHIRFQVKFGEKKWPPRQNLLRDGGLMFHSSGPQNYGYHCWMRSNEMQIQETEIGDFYNAGEGDCEFTVSKTTVKGEETDSEVVEQHDPNGIIKRYNDRVYRSGNFENPHGEW
;
A
#
# COMPACT_ATOMS: atom_id res chain seq x y z
N MET A 1 -49.11 28.76 50.79
CA MET A 1 -48.85 27.48 50.08
C MET A 1 -48.43 27.82 48.67
N SER A 2 -47.12 27.81 48.37
CA SER A 2 -46.60 28.05 47.01
C SER A 2 -46.29 26.71 46.35
N THR A 3 -46.94 26.44 45.23
CA THR A 3 -46.73 25.25 44.41
C THR A 3 -45.55 25.47 43.47
N VAL A 4 -44.46 24.74 43.68
CA VAL A 4 -43.30 24.70 42.78
C VAL A 4 -43.62 23.78 41.61
N SER A 5 -43.74 24.34 40.41
CA SER A 5 -43.86 23.58 39.16
C SER A 5 -42.48 23.03 38.79
N ARG A 6 -42.35 21.70 38.70
CA ARG A 6 -41.15 21.03 38.18
C ARG A 6 -41.35 20.77 36.69
N SER A 7 -40.66 21.52 35.85
CA SER A 7 -40.56 21.22 34.41
C SER A 7 -39.63 20.03 34.20
N THR A 8 -40.17 18.92 33.72
CA THR A 8 -39.40 17.76 33.28
C THR A 8 -38.96 17.98 31.83
N THR A 9 -37.69 18.29 31.62
CA THR A 9 -37.09 18.35 30.28
C THR A 9 -36.78 16.93 29.81
N ILE A 10 -37.48 16.46 28.77
CA ILE A 10 -37.20 15.19 28.11
C ILE A 10 -36.15 15.44 27.02
N LEU A 11 -34.95 14.87 27.20
CA LEU A 11 -33.89 14.89 26.18
C LEU A 11 -34.14 13.73 25.20
N LEU A 12 -34.67 14.04 24.03
CA LEU A 12 -34.77 13.08 22.91
C LEU A 12 -33.39 12.91 22.28
N LEU A 13 -32.67 11.85 22.66
CA LEU A 13 -31.49 11.39 21.92
C LEU A 13 -31.96 10.81 20.58
N SER A 14 -31.88 11.60 19.52
CA SER A 14 -32.04 11.07 18.16
C SER A 14 -30.83 10.20 17.84
N ILE A 15 -31.01 8.88 17.92
CA ILE A 15 -30.03 7.91 17.42
C ILE A 15 -30.07 8.01 15.89
N CYS A 16 -29.14 8.79 15.34
CA CYS A 16 -28.89 8.80 13.91
C CYS A 16 -28.17 7.50 13.57
N VAL A 17 -28.92 6.49 13.13
CA VAL A 17 -28.33 5.29 12.53
C VAL A 17 -27.80 5.71 11.16
N ILE A 18 -26.54 6.14 11.11
CA ILE A 18 -25.83 6.33 9.85
C ILE A 18 -25.59 4.93 9.27
N SER A 19 -26.55 4.44 8.49
CA SER A 19 -26.27 3.33 7.58
C SER A 19 -25.40 3.89 6.46
N ALA A 20 -24.09 3.79 6.63
CA ALA A 20 -23.14 4.09 5.57
C ALA A 20 -23.25 2.99 4.52
N ASN A 21 -24.13 3.17 3.53
CA ASN A 21 -23.94 2.53 2.23
C ASN A 21 -22.71 3.19 1.60
N ALA A 22 -21.52 2.73 2.01
CA ALA A 22 -20.25 3.23 1.51
C ALA A 22 -20.16 2.90 0.01
N GLN A 23 -20.52 3.86 -0.83
CA GLN A 23 -20.42 3.72 -2.28
C GLN A 23 -18.95 3.76 -2.68
N TRP A 24 -18.47 2.68 -3.30
CA TRP A 24 -17.12 2.63 -3.89
C TRP A 24 -16.90 3.82 -4.83
N GLN A 25 -15.80 4.55 -4.59
CA GLN A 25 -15.36 5.64 -5.45
C GLN A 25 -14.14 5.20 -6.26
N PRO A 26 -14.12 5.39 -7.59
CA PRO A 26 -12.93 5.14 -8.40
C PRO A 26 -11.79 6.08 -8.00
N LEU A 27 -10.65 5.53 -7.59
CA LEU A 27 -9.43 6.33 -7.36
C LEU A 27 -8.71 6.67 -8.67
N PHE A 28 -8.79 5.79 -9.67
CA PHE A 28 -8.20 6.01 -11.00
C PHE A 28 -9.30 6.15 -12.06
N ASN A 29 -9.12 7.12 -12.97
CA ASN A 29 -10.14 7.48 -13.97
C ASN A 29 -10.02 6.68 -15.30
N GLY A 30 -9.02 5.80 -15.44
CA GLY A 30 -8.80 5.01 -16.65
C GLY A 30 -8.22 5.78 -17.83
N LYS A 31 -7.85 7.06 -17.68
CA LYS A 31 -7.48 7.94 -18.80
C LYS A 31 -6.16 8.66 -18.59
N ASN A 32 -5.93 9.19 -17.41
CA ASN A 32 -4.74 9.99 -17.08
C ASN A 32 -4.48 10.01 -15.57
N PHE A 33 -3.35 10.58 -15.15
CA PHE A 33 -2.98 10.72 -13.75
C PHE A 33 -3.66 11.92 -13.04
N SER A 34 -4.82 12.40 -13.52
CA SER A 34 -5.55 13.44 -12.79
C SER A 34 -5.96 12.92 -11.42
N GLY A 35 -5.63 13.66 -10.36
CA GLY A 35 -5.79 13.21 -8.96
C GLY A 35 -4.56 12.54 -8.36
N TRP A 36 -3.48 12.38 -9.15
CA TRP A 36 -2.24 11.74 -8.75
C TRP A 36 -1.04 12.63 -9.11
N ASP A 37 0.04 12.50 -8.35
CA ASP A 37 1.37 12.97 -8.71
C ASP A 37 2.26 11.76 -8.98
N THR A 38 3.19 11.88 -9.91
CA THR A 38 4.27 10.89 -10.06
C THR A 38 5.56 11.44 -9.48
N TYR A 39 6.42 10.58 -8.96
CA TYR A 39 7.76 10.92 -8.53
C TYR A 39 8.72 9.84 -8.99
N LEU A 40 9.87 10.24 -9.56
CA LEU A 40 10.96 9.33 -9.92
C LEU A 40 12.23 9.74 -9.18
N ARG A 41 12.93 8.75 -8.60
CA ARG A 41 14.22 8.97 -7.93
C ARG A 41 15.35 9.23 -8.95
N VAL A 42 16.57 9.30 -8.44
CA VAL A 42 17.78 9.27 -9.25
C VAL A 42 17.85 7.94 -10.03
N PRO A 43 18.00 7.94 -11.37
CA PRO A 43 18.18 6.73 -12.15
C PRO A 43 19.38 5.90 -11.68
N GLU A 44 19.26 4.58 -11.79
CA GLU A 44 20.36 3.69 -11.42
C GLU A 44 21.62 3.97 -12.26
N GLY A 45 22.78 4.08 -11.60
CA GLY A 45 24.06 4.38 -12.26
C GLY A 45 24.24 5.84 -12.72
N SER A 46 23.32 6.75 -12.39
CA SER A 46 23.50 8.18 -12.67
C SER A 46 24.70 8.76 -11.91
N LYS A 47 25.47 9.64 -12.58
CA LYS A 47 26.52 10.45 -11.92
C LYS A 47 25.95 11.68 -11.21
N ASP A 48 24.79 12.13 -11.65
CA ASP A 48 24.04 13.21 -11.02
C ASP A 48 23.13 12.61 -9.94
N SER A 49 23.27 13.08 -8.70
CA SER A 49 22.46 12.65 -7.55
C SER A 49 21.11 13.38 -7.46
N THR A 50 20.75 14.16 -8.46
CA THR A 50 19.47 14.88 -8.51
C THR A 50 18.35 13.94 -8.96
N PRO A 51 17.25 13.81 -8.20
CA PRO A 51 16.13 12.99 -8.64
C PRO A 51 15.47 13.60 -9.88
N ILE A 52 14.88 12.75 -10.73
CA ILE A 52 14.01 13.23 -11.82
C ILE A 52 12.88 14.09 -11.21
N GLY A 53 12.33 13.63 -10.08
CA GLY A 53 11.41 14.38 -9.24
C GLY A 53 9.96 14.27 -9.70
N PHE A 54 9.15 15.25 -9.29
CA PHE A 54 7.71 15.20 -9.49
C PHE A 54 7.29 15.45 -10.94
N ASN A 55 6.29 14.68 -11.38
CA ASN A 55 5.54 14.89 -12.62
C ASN A 55 6.42 15.02 -13.87
N LYS A 56 7.57 14.36 -13.85
CA LYS A 56 8.52 14.22 -14.97
C LYS A 56 8.80 12.75 -15.16
N ASP A 57 8.70 12.30 -16.40
CA ASP A 57 8.91 10.90 -16.74
C ASP A 57 9.56 10.78 -18.13
N PRO A 58 10.87 11.04 -18.24
CA PRO A 58 11.57 11.04 -19.52
C PRO A 58 11.66 9.65 -20.15
N HIS A 59 11.51 8.58 -19.37
CA HIS A 59 11.64 7.19 -19.82
C HIS A 59 10.29 6.48 -20.00
N GLY A 60 9.16 7.15 -19.71
CA GLY A 60 7.84 6.55 -19.81
C GLY A 60 7.65 5.40 -18.82
N VAL A 61 8.14 5.56 -17.59
CA VAL A 61 7.96 4.62 -16.49
C VAL A 61 6.48 4.46 -16.15
N PHE A 62 5.73 5.55 -16.07
CA PHE A 62 4.31 5.58 -15.74
C PHE A 62 3.51 5.89 -16.99
N THR A 63 2.87 4.86 -17.54
CA THR A 63 2.04 5.00 -18.75
C THR A 63 0.65 4.47 -18.51
N ILE A 64 -0.30 4.88 -19.37
CA ILE A 64 -1.67 4.38 -19.33
C ILE A 64 -2.00 3.83 -20.71
N SER A 65 -2.47 2.58 -20.74
CA SER A 65 -2.95 1.93 -21.96
C SER A 65 -4.18 1.10 -21.64
N ASN A 66 -5.21 1.17 -22.49
CA ASN A 66 -6.45 0.41 -22.33
C ASN A 66 -7.11 0.53 -20.94
N GLY A 67 -7.05 1.71 -20.33
CA GLY A 67 -7.65 1.93 -19.00
C GLY A 67 -6.83 1.40 -17.82
N ILE A 68 -5.59 0.97 -18.05
CA ILE A 68 -4.71 0.34 -17.06
C ILE A 68 -3.44 1.18 -16.90
N ILE A 69 -2.98 1.33 -15.66
CA ILE A 69 -1.67 1.90 -15.35
C ILE A 69 -0.61 0.82 -15.62
N HIS A 70 0.39 1.15 -16.44
CA HIS A 70 1.55 0.31 -16.69
C HIS A 70 2.80 0.98 -16.10
N ILE A 71 3.47 0.26 -15.21
CA ILE A 71 4.71 0.70 -14.56
C ILE A 71 5.86 -0.11 -15.12
N SER A 72 6.78 0.53 -15.86
CA SER A 72 7.86 -0.18 -16.56
C SER A 72 8.94 -0.72 -15.62
N GLY A 73 9.08 -0.12 -14.43
CA GLY A 73 10.13 -0.43 -13.45
C GLY A 73 11.54 0.00 -13.86
N GLN A 74 11.69 0.77 -14.95
CA GLN A 74 13.01 1.20 -15.44
C GLN A 74 13.72 2.15 -14.48
N ASP A 75 13.02 3.18 -14.01
CA ASP A 75 13.44 3.99 -12.88
C ASP A 75 12.47 3.73 -11.73
N TRP A 76 12.98 3.83 -10.50
CA TRP A 76 12.11 3.62 -9.34
C TRP A 76 11.39 4.93 -9.00
N GLY A 77 10.15 4.79 -8.54
CA GLY A 77 9.32 5.91 -8.19
C GLY A 77 8.03 5.51 -7.52
N ALA A 78 7.10 6.46 -7.45
CA ALA A 78 5.77 6.25 -6.92
C ALA A 78 4.73 7.04 -7.72
N ILE A 79 3.50 6.51 -7.74
CA ILE A 79 2.28 7.23 -8.11
C ILE A 79 1.55 7.52 -6.80
N ILE A 80 1.32 8.80 -6.50
CA ILE A 80 0.94 9.29 -5.17
C ILE A 80 -0.41 10.00 -5.28
N SER A 81 -1.39 9.64 -4.46
CA SER A 81 -2.69 10.32 -4.48
C SER A 81 -2.55 11.75 -3.97
N LYS A 82 -3.19 12.71 -4.65
CA LYS A 82 -3.24 14.10 -4.20
C LYS A 82 -4.10 14.28 -2.95
N ASN A 83 -5.09 13.41 -2.80
CA ASN A 83 -5.94 13.37 -1.62
C ASN A 83 -5.31 12.47 -0.56
N GLU A 84 -5.52 12.86 0.70
CA GLU A 84 -5.23 12.03 1.86
C GLU A 84 -6.48 11.28 2.30
N TYR A 85 -6.28 10.05 2.78
CA TYR A 85 -7.35 9.18 3.26
C TYR A 85 -6.97 8.60 4.62
N SER A 86 -7.94 8.44 5.51
CA SER A 86 -7.73 7.87 6.85
C SER A 86 -8.29 6.45 6.94
N ASN A 87 -9.60 6.33 7.10
CA ASN A 87 -10.32 5.06 7.18
C ASN A 87 -10.96 4.74 5.83
N TYR A 88 -10.52 3.67 5.18
CA TYR A 88 -11.01 3.29 3.86
C TYR A 88 -10.88 1.80 3.62
N HIS A 89 -11.65 1.32 2.65
CA HIS A 89 -11.41 0.05 1.98
C HIS A 89 -10.91 0.37 0.58
N ILE A 90 -9.82 -0.28 0.17
CA ILE A 90 -9.25 -0.17 -1.17
C ILE A 90 -9.28 -1.53 -1.86
N ARG A 91 -9.53 -1.54 -3.16
CA ARG A 91 -9.42 -2.73 -4.01
C ARG A 91 -8.89 -2.33 -5.38
N PHE A 92 -8.04 -3.18 -5.95
CA PHE A 92 -7.47 -3.02 -7.27
C PHE A 92 -7.00 -4.41 -7.74
N GLN A 93 -6.72 -4.52 -9.04
CA GLN A 93 -6.13 -5.72 -9.63
C GLN A 93 -4.72 -5.38 -10.10
N VAL A 94 -3.82 -6.36 -10.03
CA VAL A 94 -2.45 -6.24 -10.50
C VAL A 94 -2.10 -7.43 -11.34
N LYS A 95 -1.15 -7.23 -12.25
CA LYS A 95 -0.55 -8.29 -13.04
C LYS A 95 0.91 -7.92 -13.29
N PHE A 96 1.79 -8.89 -13.17
CA PHE A 96 3.19 -8.73 -13.55
C PHE A 96 3.39 -8.82 -15.07
N GLY A 97 4.12 -7.86 -15.62
CA GLY A 97 4.59 -7.90 -17.00
C GLY A 97 5.89 -8.69 -17.14
N GLU A 98 6.42 -8.85 -18.36
CA GLU A 98 7.62 -9.66 -18.58
C GLU A 98 8.93 -8.96 -18.27
N LYS A 99 9.04 -7.68 -18.64
CA LYS A 99 10.31 -6.97 -18.65
C LYS A 99 10.80 -6.65 -17.23
N LYS A 100 12.08 -6.92 -16.98
CA LYS A 100 12.80 -6.51 -15.77
C LYS A 100 13.99 -5.63 -16.14
N TRP A 101 14.42 -4.78 -15.22
CA TRP A 101 15.52 -3.85 -15.42
C TRP A 101 16.59 -4.02 -14.35
N PRO A 102 17.87 -3.70 -14.67
CA PRO A 102 18.88 -3.53 -13.64
C PRO A 102 18.46 -2.51 -12.56
N PRO A 103 18.81 -2.75 -11.28
CA PRO A 103 19.66 -3.83 -10.77
C PRO A 103 18.89 -5.13 -10.44
N ARG A 104 17.59 -5.20 -10.75
CA ARG A 104 16.69 -6.31 -10.40
C ARG A 104 16.39 -7.25 -11.56
N GLN A 105 17.24 -7.30 -12.61
CA GLN A 105 16.99 -8.12 -13.80
C GLN A 105 16.90 -9.63 -13.50
N ASN A 106 17.54 -10.08 -12.42
CA ASN A 106 17.56 -11.48 -11.99
C ASN A 106 16.78 -11.71 -10.69
N LEU A 107 16.15 -10.68 -10.14
CA LEU A 107 15.34 -10.78 -8.91
C LEU A 107 13.85 -10.89 -9.25
N LEU A 108 13.04 -11.17 -8.23
CA LEU A 108 11.58 -11.14 -8.32
C LEU A 108 11.10 -9.73 -8.68
N ARG A 109 10.01 -9.69 -9.44
CA ARG A 109 9.30 -8.44 -9.79
C ARG A 109 8.64 -7.91 -8.53
N ASP A 110 8.84 -6.63 -8.30
CA ASP A 110 8.66 -6.01 -6.99
C ASP A 110 8.04 -4.62 -7.14
N GLY A 111 7.21 -4.27 -6.18
CA GLY A 111 6.41 -3.06 -6.07
C GLY A 111 5.55 -3.14 -4.82
N GLY A 112 4.76 -2.12 -4.52
CA GLY A 112 3.99 -2.13 -3.28
C GLY A 112 2.82 -1.16 -3.30
N LEU A 113 1.79 -1.47 -2.50
CA LEU A 113 0.83 -0.47 -2.08
C LEU A 113 1.35 0.16 -0.79
N MET A 114 1.79 1.41 -0.91
CA MET A 114 2.22 2.24 0.21
C MET A 114 1.00 2.97 0.77
N PHE A 115 0.76 2.89 2.07
CA PHE A 115 -0.40 3.50 2.70
C PHE A 115 -0.08 4.21 4.03
N HIS A 116 -0.92 5.18 4.36
CA HIS A 116 -0.71 6.13 5.47
C HIS A 116 0.68 6.77 5.41
N SER A 117 1.05 7.19 4.19
CA SER A 117 2.39 7.69 3.90
C SER A 117 2.62 9.10 4.45
N SER A 118 3.81 9.37 4.99
CA SER A 118 4.17 10.64 5.61
C SER A 118 5.56 11.15 5.20
N GLY A 119 5.74 12.47 5.22
CA GLY A 119 7.02 13.11 4.93
C GLY A 119 7.43 13.14 3.45
N PRO A 120 8.70 13.48 3.16
CA PRO A 120 9.19 13.62 1.79
C PRO A 120 9.51 12.27 1.10
N GLN A 121 9.63 12.30 -0.24
CA GLN A 121 9.98 11.17 -1.12
C GLN A 121 11.49 10.88 -1.08
N ASN A 122 12.01 10.58 0.11
CA ASN A 122 13.43 10.35 0.31
C ASN A 122 13.74 9.22 1.30
N TYR A 123 12.74 8.41 1.68
CA TYR A 123 12.89 7.37 2.68
C TYR A 123 13.45 6.08 2.09
N GLY A 124 12.60 5.17 1.60
CA GLY A 124 13.04 3.90 1.00
C GLY A 124 13.78 4.17 -0.31
N TYR A 125 15.06 3.83 -0.37
CA TYR A 125 15.93 4.02 -1.55
C TYR A 125 15.89 5.44 -2.17
N HIS A 126 15.62 6.47 -1.36
CA HIS A 126 15.38 7.84 -1.82
C HIS A 126 14.25 7.97 -2.86
N CYS A 127 13.25 7.10 -2.75
CA CYS A 127 12.24 6.86 -3.77
C CYS A 127 10.81 7.19 -3.30
N TRP A 128 10.38 6.60 -2.18
CA TRP A 128 9.03 6.80 -1.65
C TRP A 128 9.04 7.39 -0.23
N MET A 129 7.87 7.81 0.21
CA MET A 129 7.60 8.38 1.54
C MET A 129 7.69 7.30 2.62
N ARG A 130 7.87 7.70 3.89
CA ARG A 130 7.63 6.78 5.01
C ARG A 130 6.20 6.28 4.94
N SER A 131 5.96 4.99 5.15
CA SER A 131 4.63 4.40 5.00
C SER A 131 4.54 3.01 5.61
N ASN A 132 3.32 2.49 5.68
CA ASN A 132 3.07 1.07 5.78
C ASN A 132 2.97 0.49 4.36
N GLU A 133 3.38 -0.76 4.17
CA GLU A 133 3.41 -1.40 2.87
C GLU A 133 2.59 -2.69 2.88
N MET A 134 1.72 -2.84 1.88
CA MET A 134 1.25 -4.13 1.45
C MET A 134 2.05 -4.52 0.22
N GLN A 135 2.88 -5.55 0.38
CA GLN A 135 3.82 -6.02 -0.62
C GLN A 135 3.10 -6.43 -1.91
N ILE A 136 3.69 -6.08 -3.05
CA ILE A 136 3.29 -6.51 -4.40
C ILE A 136 4.54 -7.03 -5.12
N GLN A 137 5.20 -8.01 -4.49
CA GLN A 137 6.30 -8.79 -5.05
C GLN A 137 5.79 -10.19 -5.42
N GLU A 138 6.33 -10.76 -6.50
CA GLU A 138 6.02 -12.14 -6.89
C GLU A 138 6.19 -13.09 -5.70
N THR A 139 5.24 -13.98 -5.49
CA THR A 139 5.19 -14.95 -4.38
C THR A 139 5.08 -14.31 -2.99
N GLU A 140 4.83 -13.00 -2.88
CA GLU A 140 4.75 -12.24 -1.64
C GLU A 140 3.58 -11.25 -1.58
N ILE A 141 2.63 -11.28 -2.52
CA ILE A 141 1.52 -10.32 -2.55
C ILE A 141 0.66 -10.41 -1.29
N GLY A 142 0.62 -9.33 -0.51
CA GLY A 142 -0.20 -9.22 0.71
C GLY A 142 0.59 -9.32 2.02
N ASP A 143 1.90 -9.57 1.95
CA ASP A 143 2.76 -9.41 3.12
C ASP A 143 2.77 -7.95 3.58
N PHE A 144 2.77 -7.74 4.89
CA PHE A 144 2.97 -6.41 5.46
C PHE A 144 4.46 -6.14 5.63
N TYR A 145 4.90 -4.95 5.25
CA TYR A 145 6.19 -4.40 5.64
C TYR A 145 6.03 -3.01 6.25
N ASN A 146 6.80 -2.75 7.30
CA ASN A 146 6.95 -1.42 7.83
C ASN A 146 8.00 -0.65 7.03
N ALA A 147 7.57 0.30 6.20
CA ALA A 147 8.47 1.23 5.50
C ALA A 147 8.66 2.53 6.32
N GLY A 148 8.95 2.38 7.61
CA GLY A 148 9.33 3.46 8.52
C GLY A 148 8.17 4.25 9.14
N GLU A 149 6.95 3.73 9.08
CA GLU A 149 5.75 4.38 9.62
C GLU A 149 5.20 3.62 10.83
N GLY A 150 5.45 4.14 12.03
CA GLY A 150 4.82 3.69 13.29
C GLY A 150 4.93 2.19 13.58
N ASP A 151 4.27 1.74 14.65
CA ASP A 151 4.06 0.31 14.91
C ASP A 151 2.63 -0.04 14.52
N CYS A 152 2.43 -1.16 13.83
CA CYS A 152 1.11 -1.67 13.46
C CYS A 152 0.73 -2.91 14.29
N GLU A 153 -0.55 -3.03 14.64
CA GLU A 153 -1.07 -4.18 15.39
C GLU A 153 -1.69 -5.22 14.45
N PHE A 154 -1.26 -6.47 14.59
CA PHE A 154 -1.77 -7.60 13.82
C PHE A 154 -2.16 -8.76 14.74
N THR A 155 -3.23 -9.47 14.38
CA THR A 155 -3.49 -10.81 14.91
C THR A 155 -2.60 -11.81 14.16
N VAL A 156 -1.80 -12.55 14.90
CA VAL A 156 -0.77 -13.42 14.33
C VAL A 156 -0.61 -14.72 15.11
N SER A 157 -0.10 -15.73 14.42
CA SER A 157 0.44 -16.95 15.00
C SER A 157 1.77 -17.29 14.33
N LYS A 158 2.60 -18.08 15.03
CA LYS A 158 3.87 -18.54 14.47
C LYS A 158 3.62 -19.69 13.50
N THR A 159 4.23 -19.62 12.33
CA THR A 159 4.22 -20.68 11.33
C THR A 159 5.64 -20.96 10.86
N THR A 160 5.84 -22.10 10.19
CA THR A 160 7.11 -22.45 9.57
C THR A 160 6.98 -22.31 8.06
N VAL A 161 7.74 -21.38 7.47
CA VAL A 161 7.86 -21.23 6.02
C VAL A 161 9.10 -21.97 5.53
N LYS A 162 9.01 -22.60 4.36
CA LYS A 162 10.18 -23.18 3.69
C LYS A 162 10.80 -22.09 2.82
N GLY A 163 12.05 -21.71 3.12
CA GLY A 163 12.84 -20.90 2.20
C GLY A 163 13.15 -21.71 0.94
N GLU A 164 13.20 -21.06 -0.23
CA GLU A 164 13.65 -21.70 -1.47
C GLU A 164 15.15 -22.03 -1.43
N GLU A 165 15.94 -21.33 -0.61
CA GLU A 165 17.41 -21.51 -0.50
C GLU A 165 17.95 -21.72 0.93
N THR A 166 17.13 -21.59 1.99
CA THR A 166 17.55 -21.77 3.39
C THR A 166 16.65 -22.75 4.15
N ASP A 167 17.19 -23.31 5.26
CA ASP A 167 16.43 -24.08 6.25
C ASP A 167 15.12 -23.38 6.62
N SER A 168 14.11 -24.17 7.00
CA SER A 168 12.78 -23.65 7.30
C SER A 168 12.83 -22.60 8.42
N GLU A 169 12.16 -21.46 8.22
CA GLU A 169 12.15 -20.34 9.14
C GLU A 169 10.83 -20.29 9.91
N VAL A 170 10.90 -19.99 11.22
CA VAL A 170 9.70 -19.70 12.02
C VAL A 170 9.39 -18.21 11.92
N VAL A 171 8.25 -17.88 11.33
CA VAL A 171 7.82 -16.51 11.07
C VAL A 171 6.49 -16.21 11.75
N GLU A 172 6.19 -14.92 11.92
CA GLU A 172 4.89 -14.46 12.38
C GLU A 172 4.00 -14.22 11.16
N GLN A 173 2.91 -14.97 11.08
CA GLN A 173 1.95 -14.95 9.98
C GLN A 173 0.62 -14.39 10.46
N HIS A 174 -0.06 -13.63 9.60
CA HIS A 174 -1.40 -13.14 9.88
C HIS A 174 -2.36 -14.31 10.11
N ASP A 175 -3.03 -14.28 11.26
CA ASP A 175 -4.02 -15.28 11.68
C ASP A 175 -5.18 -14.54 12.37
N PRO A 176 -6.41 -14.57 11.82
CA PRO A 176 -7.58 -13.93 12.43
C PRO A 176 -7.91 -14.43 13.83
N ASN A 177 -7.47 -15.63 14.20
CA ASN A 177 -7.68 -16.22 15.54
C ASN A 177 -6.40 -16.17 16.40
N GLY A 178 -5.36 -15.52 15.90
CA GLY A 178 -4.07 -15.38 16.58
C GLY A 178 -4.11 -14.37 17.73
N ILE A 179 -2.94 -14.12 18.31
CA ILE A 179 -2.77 -13.10 19.34
C ILE A 179 -2.43 -11.75 18.71
N ILE A 180 -2.93 -10.66 19.31
CA ILE A 180 -2.57 -9.30 18.88
C ILE A 180 -1.13 -9.00 19.31
N LYS A 181 -0.31 -8.56 18.36
CA LYS A 181 1.06 -8.09 18.59
C LYS A 181 1.34 -6.85 17.75
N ARG A 182 2.27 -6.03 18.25
CA ARG A 182 2.81 -4.87 17.52
C ARG A 182 4.02 -5.28 16.68
N TYR A 183 4.06 -4.78 15.46
CA TYR A 183 5.11 -5.04 14.48
C TYR A 183 5.61 -3.75 13.86
N ASN A 184 6.92 -3.70 13.68
CA ASN A 184 7.65 -2.63 13.02
C ASN A 184 8.60 -3.17 11.92
N ASP A 185 8.34 -4.38 11.46
CA ASP A 185 9.08 -5.07 10.40
C ASP A 185 8.09 -5.79 9.47
N ARG A 186 8.22 -7.11 9.26
CA ARG A 186 7.36 -7.90 8.37
C ARG A 186 6.30 -8.70 9.13
N VAL A 187 5.10 -8.82 8.54
CA VAL A 187 4.11 -9.86 8.90
C VAL A 187 3.75 -10.62 7.63
N TYR A 188 3.93 -11.93 7.67
CA TYR A 188 3.65 -12.79 6.51
C TYR A 188 2.15 -12.92 6.30
N ARG A 189 1.70 -12.91 5.05
CA ARG A 189 0.31 -13.23 4.72
C ARG A 189 0.00 -14.70 5.03
N SER A 190 -1.28 -15.02 5.19
CA SER A 190 -1.75 -16.37 5.57
C SER A 190 -1.51 -17.47 4.54
N GLY A 191 -1.17 -17.11 3.29
CA GLY A 191 -0.83 -18.06 2.23
C GLY A 191 -0.60 -17.37 0.89
N ASN A 192 -0.11 -18.11 -0.10
CA ASN A 192 0.01 -17.59 -1.46
C ASN A 192 -1.34 -17.69 -2.20
N PHE A 193 -1.93 -16.55 -2.51
CA PHE A 193 -3.21 -16.43 -3.24
C PHE A 193 -3.04 -15.78 -4.62
N GLU A 194 -1.81 -15.71 -5.12
CA GLU A 194 -1.50 -15.14 -6.42
C GLU A 194 -1.98 -16.06 -7.55
N ASN A 195 -2.47 -15.44 -8.62
CA ASN A 195 -2.69 -16.16 -9.86
C ASN A 195 -1.36 -16.44 -10.56
N PRO A 196 -1.31 -17.43 -11.48
CA PRO A 196 -0.13 -17.68 -12.29
C PRO A 196 0.42 -16.42 -12.97
N HIS A 197 1.73 -16.40 -13.21
CA HIS A 197 2.38 -15.29 -13.89
C HIS A 197 1.70 -14.97 -15.23
N GLY A 198 1.41 -13.69 -15.46
CA GLY A 198 0.70 -13.20 -16.65
C GLY A 198 -0.83 -13.18 -16.55
N GLU A 199 -1.41 -13.65 -15.44
CA GLU A 199 -2.83 -13.56 -15.13
C GLU A 199 -3.16 -12.36 -14.21
N TRP A 200 -4.44 -12.02 -14.08
CA TRP A 200 -4.97 -10.86 -13.33
C TRP A 200 -5.50 -11.22 -11.96
#